data_AF-A0A947FBD9-F1
#
_entry.id   AF-A0A947FBD9-F1
#
_cell.length_a   1.000
_cell.length_b   1.000
_cell.length_c   1.000
_cell.angle_alpha   90.00
_cell.angle_beta   90.00
_cell.angle_gamma   90.00
#
_symmetry.space_group_name_H-M   'P 1'
#
loop_
_entity.id
_entity.type
_entity.pdbx_description
1 polymer ?
#
loop_
_entity_poly.entity_id
_entity_poly.type
_entity_poly.pdbx_seq_one_letter_code
_entity_poly.pdbx_strand_id
1 'polypeptide(L)'
;MKKYFSKHYAQINEIYPTSEKSIKKWYEGVIDIYDRNFMPYVDSLENKEVLELGCGIGGLLFYLKSIGVTNYLGVDHSEEQLSICMKYVTHKVIKDEALSFLVKNEKNMI
;
A
#
# COMPACT_ATOMS: atom_id res chain seq x y z
N MET A 1 -11.63 14.21 -8.80
CA MET A 1 -10.25 13.65 -8.75
C MET A 1 -9.99 12.88 -10.04
N LYS A 2 -8.85 13.08 -10.72
CA LYS A 2 -8.55 12.37 -11.98
C LYS A 2 -8.32 10.89 -11.65
N LYS A 3 -8.95 9.98 -12.40
CA LYS A 3 -8.81 8.51 -12.34
C LYS A 3 -7.40 8.04 -12.76
N TYR A 4 -6.35 8.51 -12.09
CA TYR A 4 -4.96 8.21 -12.46
C TYR A 4 -4.66 6.71 -12.42
N PHE A 5 -5.13 6.03 -11.38
CA PHE A 5 -4.92 4.60 -11.24
C PHE A 5 -5.54 3.81 -12.38
N SER A 6 -6.86 3.92 -12.58
CA SER A 6 -7.54 3.15 -13.63
C SER A 6 -7.21 3.59 -15.06
N LYS A 7 -6.81 4.85 -15.28
CA LYS A 7 -6.47 5.34 -16.63
C LYS A 7 -4.99 5.23 -17.00
N HIS A 8 -4.08 5.01 -16.06
CA HIS A 8 -2.64 5.03 -16.35
C HIS A 8 -1.90 3.90 -15.66
N TYR A 9 -1.86 3.91 -14.32
CA TYR A 9 -1.06 2.93 -13.57
C TYR A 9 -1.52 1.49 -13.82
N ALA A 10 -2.85 1.27 -13.85
CA ALA A 10 -3.44 -0.03 -14.10
C ALA A 10 -3.12 -0.53 -15.52
N GLN A 11 -3.09 0.37 -16.51
CA GLN A 11 -2.76 -0.01 -17.89
C GLN A 11 -1.28 -0.41 -18.02
N ILE A 12 -0.37 0.37 -17.44
CA ILE A 12 1.08 0.09 -17.49
C ILE A 12 1.42 -1.23 -16.80
N ASN A 13 0.73 -1.54 -15.70
CA ASN A 13 0.99 -2.75 -14.92
C ASN A 13 0.06 -3.92 -15.29
N GLU A 14 -0.70 -3.81 -16.38
CA GLU A 14 -1.68 -4.81 -16.83
C GLU A 14 -2.66 -5.27 -15.72
N ILE A 15 -3.01 -4.34 -14.84
CA ILE A 15 -3.98 -4.52 -13.78
C ILE A 15 -5.35 -4.17 -14.35
N TYR A 16 -6.30 -5.09 -14.21
CA TYR A 16 -7.70 -4.87 -14.51
C TYR A 16 -8.44 -4.66 -13.18
N PRO A 17 -8.72 -3.42 -12.74
CA PRO A 17 -9.25 -3.14 -11.39
C PRO A 17 -10.63 -3.75 -11.13
N THR A 18 -11.36 -4.07 -12.20
CA THR A 18 -12.67 -4.72 -12.16
C THR A 18 -12.58 -6.25 -12.07
N SER A 19 -11.38 -6.83 -12.18
CA SER A 19 -11.14 -8.26 -12.13
C SER A 19 -10.38 -8.64 -10.87
N GLU A 20 -11.06 -9.32 -9.95
CA GLU A 20 -10.44 -9.85 -8.74
C GLU A 20 -9.25 -10.77 -9.05
N LYS A 21 -9.36 -11.59 -10.10
CA LYS A 21 -8.27 -12.48 -10.54
C LYS A 21 -7.04 -11.68 -10.95
N SER A 22 -7.22 -10.57 -11.68
CA SER A 22 -6.10 -9.71 -12.09
C SER A 22 -5.43 -9.05 -10.88
N ILE A 23 -6.23 -8.53 -9.96
CA ILE A 23 -5.74 -7.89 -8.73
C ILE A 23 -4.95 -8.87 -7.86
N LYS A 24 -5.47 -10.09 -7.64
CA LYS A 24 -4.76 -11.13 -6.88
C LYS A 24 -3.45 -11.55 -7.54
N LYS A 25 -3.46 -11.74 -8.87
CA LYS A 25 -2.25 -12.07 -9.62
C LYS A 25 -1.18 -10.99 -9.48
N TRP A 26 -1.58 -9.71 -9.47
CA TRP A 26 -0.64 -8.62 -9.23
C TRP A 26 -0.05 -8.68 -7.81
N TYR A 27 -0.88 -8.91 -6.79
CA TYR A 27 -0.39 -9.05 -5.41
C TYR A 27 0.60 -10.21 -5.23
N GLU A 28 0.32 -11.36 -5.83
CA GLU A 28 1.24 -12.50 -5.83
C GLU A 28 2.56 -12.13 -6.51
N GLY A 29 2.51 -11.42 -7.64
CA GLY A 29 3.69 -10.99 -8.37
C GLY A 29 4.57 -9.96 -7.63
N VAL A 30 3.99 -9.11 -6.77
CA VAL A 30 4.79 -8.13 -6.03
C VAL A 30 5.55 -8.71 -4.85
N ILE A 31 5.17 -9.90 -4.34
CA ILE A 31 5.90 -10.55 -3.23
C ILE A 31 7.36 -10.76 -3.63
N ASP A 32 7.60 -11.43 -4.76
CA ASP A 32 8.96 -11.70 -5.24
C ASP A 32 9.75 -10.43 -5.56
N ILE A 33 9.06 -9.32 -5.85
CA ILE A 33 9.70 -8.03 -6.12
C ILE A 33 10.18 -7.42 -4.81
N TYR A 34 9.36 -7.42 -3.76
CA TYR A 34 9.74 -6.88 -2.46
C TYR A 34 10.78 -7.76 -1.75
N ASP A 35 10.67 -9.09 -1.83
CA ASP A 35 11.68 -9.99 -1.28
C ASP A 35 13.07 -9.78 -1.87
N ARG A 36 13.15 -9.46 -3.18
CA ARG A 36 14.44 -9.26 -3.86
C ARG A 36 14.98 -7.84 -3.75
N ASN A 37 14.11 -6.84 -3.75
CA ASN A 37 14.53 -5.44 -3.92
C ASN A 37 14.35 -4.57 -2.67
N PHE A 38 13.52 -4.98 -1.72
CA PHE A 38 13.20 -4.21 -0.53
C PHE A 38 13.77 -4.87 0.72
N MET A 39 13.34 -6.10 1.01
CA MET A 39 13.65 -6.78 2.27
C MET A 39 15.16 -6.94 2.59
N PRO A 40 16.07 -7.14 1.61
CA PRO A 40 17.50 -7.23 1.90
C PRO A 40 18.12 -5.95 2.50
N TYR A 41 17.41 -4.81 2.40
CA TYR A 41 17.88 -3.51 2.86
C TYR A 41 17.10 -3.01 4.09
N VAL A 42 16.22 -3.84 4.64
CA VAL A 42 15.35 -3.48 5.76
C VAL A 42 15.79 -4.28 6.97
N ASP A 43 16.11 -3.58 8.06
CA ASP A 43 16.36 -4.22 9.36
C ASP A 43 15.12 -4.99 9.83
N SER A 44 15.27 -5.81 10.87
CA SER A 44 14.14 -6.53 11.44
C SER A 44 12.96 -5.58 11.74
N LEU A 45 11.79 -5.92 11.20
CA LEU A 45 10.52 -5.23 11.45
C LEU A 45 9.82 -5.72 12.72
N GLU A 46 10.45 -6.62 13.47
CA GLU A 46 9.91 -7.12 14.74
C GLU A 46 9.71 -5.96 15.73
N ASN A 47 8.50 -5.86 16.28
CA ASN A 47 8.09 -4.80 17.21
C ASN A 47 8.19 -3.36 16.64
N LYS A 48 8.24 -3.19 15.32
CA LYS A 48 8.21 -1.87 14.67
C LYS A 48 6.79 -1.49 14.24
N GLU A 49 6.54 -0.19 14.17
CA GLU A 49 5.35 0.38 13.55
C GLU A 49 5.73 0.90 12.17
N VAL A 50 5.01 0.47 11.13
CA VAL A 50 5.34 0.83 9.74
C VAL A 50 4.29 1.80 9.19
N LEU A 51 4.75 2.97 8.73
CA LEU A 51 3.93 3.91 7.99
C LEU A 51 4.29 3.87 6.51
N GLU A 52 3.33 3.58 5.64
CA GLU A 52 3.48 3.66 4.19
C GLU A 52 2.74 4.88 3.65
N LEU A 53 3.48 5.87 3.15
CA LEU A 53 2.93 7.05 2.47
C LEU A 53 2.78 6.79 0.98
N GLY A 54 1.62 7.11 0.41
CA GLY A 54 1.29 6.76 -0.97
C GLY A 54 1.06 5.25 -1.14
N CYS A 55 0.33 4.62 -0.21
CA CYS A 55 0.17 3.16 -0.21
C CYS A 55 -0.65 2.62 -1.39
N GLY A 56 -1.35 3.49 -2.13
CA GLY A 56 -2.11 3.13 -3.32
C GLY A 56 -3.08 1.97 -3.08
N ILE A 57 -2.98 0.93 -3.91
CA ILE A 57 -3.81 -0.27 -3.75
C ILE A 57 -3.29 -1.22 -2.67
N GLY A 58 -2.18 -0.92 -2.01
CA GLY A 58 -1.65 -1.68 -0.88
C GLY A 58 -0.67 -2.78 -1.26
N GLY A 59 0.18 -2.55 -2.27
CA GLY A 59 1.17 -3.54 -2.71
C GLY A 59 2.16 -3.92 -1.60
N LEU A 60 2.81 -2.93 -0.98
CA LEU A 60 3.73 -3.19 0.13
C LEU A 60 2.98 -3.61 1.40
N LEU A 61 1.83 -3.01 1.73
CA LEU A 61 0.97 -3.50 2.83
C LEU A 61 0.60 -4.98 2.69
N PHE A 62 0.29 -5.44 1.47
CA PHE A 62 0.00 -6.85 1.20
C PHE A 62 1.23 -7.72 1.45
N TYR A 63 2.40 -7.29 0.97
CA TYR A 63 3.66 -7.96 1.22
C TYR A 63 3.97 -8.07 2.72
N LEU A 64 3.93 -6.95 3.45
CA LEU A 64 4.13 -6.89 4.90
C LEU A 64 3.20 -7.85 5.65
N LYS A 65 1.90 -7.86 5.27
CA LYS A 65 0.92 -8.80 5.83
C LYS A 65 1.30 -10.25 5.54
N SER A 66 1.79 -10.55 4.34
CA SER A 66 2.15 -11.91 3.91
C SER A 66 3.35 -12.47 4.69
N ILE A 67 4.29 -11.61 5.10
CA ILE A 67 5.45 -11.97 5.92
C ILE A 67 5.19 -11.84 7.43
N GLY A 68 3.94 -11.63 7.86
CA GLY A 68 3.52 -11.63 9.26
C GLY A 68 3.64 -10.29 9.99
N VAL A 69 4.02 -9.20 9.32
CA VAL A 69 3.99 -7.86 9.91
C VAL A 69 2.54 -7.42 10.05
N THR A 70 2.13 -7.03 11.27
CA THR A 70 0.75 -6.63 11.55
C THR A 70 0.60 -5.19 12.00
N ASN A 71 1.67 -4.55 12.48
CA ASN A 71 1.64 -3.17 12.94
C ASN A 71 2.07 -2.19 11.83
N TYR A 72 1.14 -1.93 10.91
CA TYR A 72 1.33 -1.00 9.82
C TYR A 72 0.11 -0.10 9.62
N LEU A 73 0.34 1.05 8.97
CA LEU A 73 -0.67 2.00 8.53
C LEU A 73 -0.31 2.52 7.13
N GLY A 74 -1.28 2.52 6.22
CA GLY A 74 -1.14 3.15 4.91
C GLY A 74 -1.83 4.51 4.81
N VAL A 75 -1.26 5.43 4.06
CA VAL A 75 -1.87 6.73 3.74
C VAL A 75 -1.88 6.92 2.23
N ASP A 76 -3.03 7.25 1.65
CA ASP A 76 -3.11 7.68 0.25
C ASP A 76 -4.25 8.68 0.05
N HIS A 77 -4.08 9.65 -0.84
CA HIS A 77 -5.11 10.62 -1.19
C HIS A 77 -6.23 10.04 -2.08
N SER A 78 -5.95 8.92 -2.76
CA SER A 78 -6.78 8.34 -3.82
C SER A 78 -7.82 7.40 -3.25
N GLU A 79 -9.06 7.87 -3.15
CA GLU A 79 -10.19 7.06 -2.69
C GLU A 79 -10.41 5.80 -3.55
N GLU A 80 -10.17 5.88 -4.86
CA GLU A 80 -10.27 4.74 -5.77
C GLU A 80 -9.27 3.65 -5.37
N GLN A 81 -8.02 4.01 -5.13
CA GLN A 81 -6.98 3.03 -4.77
C GLN A 81 -7.21 2.47 -3.37
N LEU A 82 -7.57 3.32 -2.41
CA LEU A 82 -7.89 2.88 -1.05
C LEU A 82 -9.09 1.94 -1.02
N SER A 83 -10.10 2.14 -1.90
CA SER A 83 -11.22 1.20 -1.99
C SER A 83 -10.78 -0.23 -2.37
N ILE A 84 -9.77 -0.34 -3.24
CA ILE A 84 -9.18 -1.63 -3.65
C ILE A 84 -8.31 -2.19 -2.51
N CYS A 85 -7.48 -1.36 -1.87
CA CYS A 85 -6.68 -1.76 -0.72
C CYS A 85 -7.54 -2.31 0.42
N MET A 86 -8.61 -1.60 0.78
CA MET A 86 -9.55 -2.04 1.81
C MET A 86 -10.26 -3.33 1.45
N LYS A 87 -10.63 -3.51 0.18
CA LYS A 87 -11.31 -4.72 -0.28
C LYS A 87 -10.42 -5.96 -0.25
N TYR A 88 -9.13 -5.82 -0.57
CA TYR A 88 -8.27 -6.98 -0.83
C TYR A 88 -7.11 -7.17 0.17
N VAL A 89 -6.72 -6.12 0.88
CA VAL A 89 -5.50 -6.12 1.71
C VAL A 89 -5.85 -5.88 3.18
N THR A 90 -6.33 -4.67 3.50
CA THR A 90 -6.45 -4.21 4.90
C THR A 90 -7.28 -2.94 5.04
N HIS A 91 -7.97 -2.81 6.17
CA HIS A 91 -8.66 -1.58 6.58
C HIS A 91 -7.76 -0.59 7.34
N LYS A 92 -6.49 -0.93 7.58
CA LYS A 92 -5.51 -0.06 8.25
C LYS A 92 -4.96 1.00 7.30
N VAL A 93 -5.85 1.84 6.77
CA VAL A 93 -5.51 2.90 5.83
C VAL A 93 -6.25 4.19 6.14
N ILE A 94 -5.63 5.32 5.83
CA ILE A 94 -6.19 6.66 6.00
C ILE A 94 -6.20 7.38 4.65
N LYS A 95 -7.34 8.01 4.33
CA LYS A 95 -7.44 8.91 3.19
C LYS A 95 -6.96 10.31 3.59
N ASP A 96 -5.72 10.63 3.22
CA ASP A 96 -5.15 11.97 3.42
C ASP A 96 -4.04 12.23 2.38
N GLU A 97 -3.65 13.49 2.25
CA GLU A 97 -2.45 13.85 1.52
C GLU A 97 -1.22 13.63 2.41
N ALA A 98 -0.13 13.09 1.87
CA ALA A 98 0.99 12.59 2.67
C ALA A 98 1.65 13.69 3.52
N LEU A 99 1.92 14.86 2.96
CA LEU A 99 2.55 15.96 3.68
C LEU A 99 1.61 16.52 4.76
N SER A 100 0.33 16.70 4.42
CA SER A 100 -0.72 17.09 5.35
C SER A 100 -0.86 16.12 6.52
N PHE A 101 -0.82 14.81 6.26
CA PHE A 101 -0.85 13.77 7.28
C PHE A 101 0.34 13.91 8.23
N LEU A 102 1.56 14.07 7.70
CA LEU A 102 2.76 14.21 8.51
C LEU A 102 2.71 15.46 9.40
N VAL A 103 2.36 16.62 8.83
CA VAL A 103 2.28 17.89 9.59
C VAL A 103 1.26 17.81 10.73
N LYS A 104 0.10 17.19 10.51
CA LYS A 104 -0.93 17.01 11.56
C LYS A 104 -0.44 16.13 12.71
N ASN A 105 0.41 15.15 12.42
CA ASN A 105 0.85 14.15 13.38
C ASN A 105 2.24 14.43 13.96
N GLU A 106 2.95 15.46 13.48
CA GLU A 106 4.26 15.88 14.00
C GLU A 106 4.26 16.09 15.52
N LYS A 107 3.16 16.62 16.08
CA LYS A 107 3.02 16.87 17.53
C LYS A 107 2.76 15.60 18.38
N ASN A 108 2.42 14.48 17.75
CA ASN A 108 2.15 13.20 18.41
C ASN A 108 3.32 12.21 18.25
N MET A 109 4.37 12.58 17.53
CA MET A 109 5.54 11.73 17.23
C MET A 109 6.79 12.11 18.05
N ILE A 110 6.65 13.03 19.01
CA ILE A 110 7.70 13.46 19.95
C ILE A 110 7.23 13.20 21.38
#